data_AF-A0A928W130-F1
#
_entry.id   AF-A0A928W130-F1
#
_cell.length_a   1.000
_cell.length_b   1.000
_cell.length_c   1.000
_cell.angle_alpha   90.00
_cell.angle_beta   90.00
_cell.angle_gamma   90.00
#
_symmetry.space_group_name_H-M   'P 1'
#
loop_
_entity.id
_entity.type
_entity.pdbx_description
1 polymer ?
#
loop_
_entity_poly.entity_id
_entity_poly.type
_entity_poly.pdbx_seq_one_letter_code
_entity_poly.pdbx_strand_id
1 'polypeptide(L)'
;MSDTLGKLVEKTCQHPPGSCERRRSLSRLVRAIEQSGKLWKENVPYYEEAKQQMWLYCCRNLCEATTTKEPYNPALSRVTTWLDNYLKRRLYDLRVENGQPSPDFNNIPEPSAPPQTPPILEDVEDWVK
;
A
#
# COMPACT_ATOMS: atom_id res chain seq x y z
N MET A 1 -9.60 12.05 -16.79
CA MET A 1 -10.76 11.24 -16.36
C MET A 1 -10.99 11.48 -14.88
N SER A 2 -12.16 12.00 -14.51
CA SER A 2 -12.50 12.36 -13.13
C SER A 2 -12.45 11.14 -12.19
N ASP A 3 -11.57 11.13 -11.19
CA ASP A 3 -11.50 10.06 -10.18
C ASP A 3 -12.76 10.12 -9.29
N THR A 4 -13.73 9.24 -9.54
CA THR A 4 -15.01 9.15 -8.80
C THR A 4 -14.80 9.05 -7.29
N LEU A 5 -13.74 8.36 -6.85
CA LEU A 5 -13.39 8.25 -5.44
C LEU A 5 -12.91 9.59 -4.86
N GLY A 6 -12.11 10.35 -5.61
CA GLY A 6 -11.63 11.67 -5.19
C GLY A 6 -12.79 12.64 -4.89
N LYS A 7 -13.78 12.70 -5.79
CA LYS A 7 -15.00 13.50 -5.58
C LYS A 7 -15.79 13.07 -4.35
N LEU A 8 -15.83 11.77 -4.08
CA LEU A 8 -16.55 11.22 -2.93
C LEU A 8 -15.81 11.53 -1.62
N VAL A 9 -14.48 11.54 -1.63
CA VAL A 9 -13.66 12.00 -0.49
C VAL A 9 -13.93 13.47 -0.21
N GLU A 10 -13.85 14.32 -1.23
CA GLU A 10 -14.11 15.77 -1.10
C GLU A 10 -15.49 16.04 -0.49
N LYS A 11 -16.54 15.41 -1.04
CA LYS A 11 -17.90 15.51 -0.50
C LYS A 11 -18.01 15.04 0.95
N THR A 12 -17.29 13.97 1.29
CA THR A 12 -17.30 13.43 2.66
C THR A 12 -16.69 14.42 3.66
N CYS A 13 -15.60 15.09 3.28
CA CYS A 13 -14.90 16.03 4.15
C CYS A 13 -15.56 17.42 4.23
N GLN A 14 -16.51 17.73 3.34
CA GLN A 14 -17.36 18.93 3.45
C GLN A 14 -18.39 18.84 4.58
N HIS A 15 -18.71 17.63 5.05
CA HIS A 15 -19.70 17.45 6.12
C HIS A 15 -19.04 17.59 7.52
N PRO A 16 -19.75 18.16 8.51
CA PRO A 16 -19.22 18.31 9.87
C PRO A 16 -18.82 16.96 10.50
N PRO A 17 -17.78 16.94 11.36
CA PRO A 17 -17.44 15.75 12.15
C PRO A 17 -18.65 15.24 12.93
N GLY A 18 -18.87 13.92 12.91
CA GLY A 18 -19.98 13.27 13.62
C GLY A 18 -21.36 13.36 12.97
N SER A 19 -21.53 14.11 11.87
CA SER A 19 -22.85 14.26 11.24
C SER A 19 -23.37 12.96 10.59
N CYS A 20 -24.70 12.86 10.44
CA CYS A 20 -25.33 11.74 9.76
C CYS A 20 -24.94 11.67 8.27
N GLU A 21 -24.85 12.82 7.63
CA GLU A 21 -24.45 12.99 6.23
C GLU A 21 -23.04 12.47 6.02
N ARG A 22 -22.12 12.82 6.93
CA ARG A 22 -20.74 12.37 6.88
C ARG A 22 -20.64 10.87 7.04
N ARG A 23 -21.33 10.29 8.02
CA ARG A 23 -21.38 8.82 8.21
C ARG A 23 -21.90 8.12 6.96
N ARG A 24 -22.98 8.62 6.37
CA ARG A 24 -23.55 8.07 5.13
C ARG A 24 -22.59 8.18 3.95
N SER A 25 -21.88 9.30 3.82
CA SER A 25 -20.88 9.52 2.77
C SER A 25 -19.67 8.59 2.95
N LEU A 26 -19.15 8.45 4.17
CA LEU A 26 -18.09 7.49 4.51
C LEU A 26 -18.51 6.06 4.16
N SER A 27 -19.72 5.63 4.51
CA SER A 27 -20.21 4.28 4.15
C SER A 27 -20.25 4.05 2.64
N ARG A 28 -20.61 5.08 1.85
CA ARG A 28 -20.57 5.00 0.38
C ARG A 28 -19.13 4.91 -0.13
N LEU A 29 -18.22 5.67 0.47
CA LEU A 29 -16.80 5.66 0.12
C LEU A 29 -16.17 4.29 0.37
N VAL A 30 -16.39 3.71 1.56
CA VAL A 30 -15.90 2.37 1.90
C VAL A 30 -16.38 1.33 0.88
N ARG A 31 -17.69 1.32 0.58
CA ARG A 31 -18.26 0.41 -0.43
C ARG A 31 -17.62 0.60 -1.80
N ALA A 32 -17.42 1.84 -2.23
CA ALA A 32 -16.81 2.14 -3.53
C ALA A 32 -15.33 1.69 -3.59
N ILE A 33 -14.60 1.83 -2.49
CA ILE A 33 -13.21 1.35 -2.38
C ILE A 33 -13.17 -0.18 -2.42
N GLU A 34 -14.03 -0.86 -1.65
CA GLU A 34 -14.09 -2.33 -1.66
C GLU A 34 -14.45 -2.89 -3.06
N GLN A 35 -15.46 -2.30 -3.71
CA GLN A 35 -15.88 -2.66 -5.07
C GLN A 35 -14.81 -2.37 -6.13
N SER A 36 -13.89 -1.44 -5.86
CA SER A 36 -12.79 -1.15 -6.80
C SER A 36 -11.82 -2.32 -6.93
N GLY A 37 -11.74 -3.21 -5.93
CA GLY A 37 -10.82 -4.34 -5.92
C GLY A 37 -9.34 -3.96 -5.86
N LYS A 38 -9.01 -2.69 -5.58
CA LYS A 38 -7.64 -2.15 -5.63
C LYS A 38 -6.84 -2.32 -4.34
N LEU A 39 -7.44 -2.82 -3.27
CA LEU A 39 -6.75 -3.11 -2.03
C LEU A 39 -6.06 -4.47 -2.14
N TRP A 40 -4.85 -4.56 -1.57
CA TRP A 40 -4.09 -5.78 -1.41
C TRP A 40 -4.92 -6.86 -0.74
N LYS A 41 -4.80 -8.10 -1.22
CA LYS A 41 -5.45 -9.27 -0.65
C LYS A 41 -4.40 -10.32 -0.37
N GLU A 42 -4.44 -10.90 0.81
CA GLU A 42 -3.51 -11.95 1.23
C GLU A 42 -4.28 -12.97 2.06
N ASN A 43 -3.95 -14.25 1.90
CA ASN A 43 -4.59 -15.31 2.66
C ASN A 43 -3.80 -15.60 3.94
N VAL A 44 -3.98 -14.75 4.96
CA VAL A 44 -3.34 -14.87 6.28
C VAL A 44 -4.38 -14.73 7.39
N PRO A 45 -4.22 -15.42 8.54
CA PRO A 45 -5.23 -15.46 9.59
C PRO A 45 -5.55 -14.08 10.18
N TYR A 46 -4.61 -13.14 10.12
CA TYR A 46 -4.73 -11.77 10.64
C TYR A 46 -5.12 -10.72 9.57
N TYR A 47 -5.50 -11.14 8.36
CA TYR A 47 -5.84 -10.21 7.28
C TYR A 47 -7.04 -9.32 7.61
N GLU A 48 -8.10 -9.92 8.17
CA GLU A 48 -9.31 -9.16 8.53
C GLU A 48 -9.04 -8.16 9.66
N GLU A 49 -8.15 -8.50 10.60
CA GLU A 49 -7.70 -7.55 11.62
C GLU A 49 -6.97 -6.36 11.00
N ALA A 50 -6.01 -6.61 10.10
CA ALA A 50 -5.30 -5.55 9.39
C ALA A 50 -6.27 -4.63 8.62
N LYS A 51 -7.28 -5.23 7.98
CA LYS A 51 -8.33 -4.51 7.24
C LYS A 51 -9.21 -3.67 8.16
N GLN A 52 -9.59 -4.17 9.34
CA GLN A 52 -10.33 -3.39 10.34
C GLN A 52 -9.51 -2.19 10.85
N GLN A 53 -8.23 -2.41 11.16
CA GLN A 53 -7.33 -1.34 11.59
C GLN A 53 -7.15 -0.27 10.49
N MET A 54 -7.07 -0.69 9.22
CA MET A 54 -7.04 0.21 8.06
C MET A 54 -8.32 1.04 7.95
N TRP A 55 -9.50 0.45 8.13
CA TRP A 55 -10.75 1.22 8.09
C TRP A 55 -10.87 2.21 9.25
N LEU A 56 -10.43 1.83 10.45
CA LEU A 56 -10.38 2.74 11.58
C LEU A 56 -9.45 3.92 11.31
N TYR A 57 -8.29 3.64 10.71
CA TYR A 57 -7.35 4.66 10.24
C TYR A 57 -7.97 5.58 9.20
N CYS A 58 -8.68 5.04 8.20
CA CYS A 58 -9.42 5.82 7.22
C CYS A 58 -10.41 6.78 7.90
N CYS A 59 -11.28 6.28 8.77
CA CYS A 59 -12.29 7.10 9.43
C CYS A 59 -11.69 8.23 10.28
N ARG A 60 -10.52 8.01 10.86
CA ARG A 60 -9.83 8.98 11.75
C ARG A 60 -8.96 9.99 11.02
N ASN A 61 -8.45 9.62 9.83
CA ASN A 61 -7.42 10.38 9.14
C ASN A 61 -7.80 10.90 7.75
N LEU A 62 -9.01 10.58 7.26
CA LEU A 62 -9.44 10.97 5.91
C LEU A 62 -9.62 12.49 5.78
N CYS A 63 -10.25 13.14 6.78
CA CYS A 63 -10.52 14.57 6.75
C CYS A 63 -9.81 15.33 7.88
N GLU A 64 -9.58 14.67 9.02
CA GLU A 64 -8.80 15.18 10.14
C GLU A 64 -7.46 14.45 10.24
N ALA A 65 -6.51 14.97 11.01
CA ALA A 65 -5.26 14.29 11.31
C ALA A 65 -5.27 13.73 12.74
N THR A 66 -6.23 12.86 13.07
CA THR A 66 -6.44 12.44 14.48
C THR A 66 -5.28 11.59 15.04
N THR A 67 -4.64 10.79 14.19
CA THR A 67 -3.55 9.87 14.60
C THR A 67 -2.29 10.06 13.77
N THR A 68 -2.25 11.10 12.94
CA THR A 68 -1.18 11.40 11.99
C THR A 68 -0.88 12.89 12.02
N LYS A 69 0.21 13.33 11.39
CA LYS A 69 0.56 14.76 11.32
C LYS A 69 -0.37 15.55 10.39
N GLU A 70 -0.82 14.91 9.31
CA GLU A 70 -1.62 15.53 8.25
C GLU A 70 -2.75 14.57 7.84
N PRO A 71 -3.94 15.10 7.46
CA PRO A 71 -5.01 14.27 6.92
C PRO A 71 -4.63 13.73 5.54
N TYR A 72 -5.45 12.84 4.99
CA TYR A 72 -5.30 12.39 3.60
C TYR A 72 -5.22 13.58 2.62
N ASN A 73 -4.16 13.59 1.81
CA ASN A 73 -3.92 14.60 0.78
C ASN A 73 -4.04 13.99 -0.63
N PRO A 74 -5.08 14.35 -1.41
CA PRO A 74 -5.27 13.82 -2.76
C PRO A 74 -4.21 14.26 -3.77
N ALA A 75 -3.40 15.29 -3.47
CA ALA A 75 -2.29 15.70 -4.33
C ALA A 75 -1.09 14.74 -4.23
N LEU A 76 -0.94 14.02 -3.12
CA LEU A 76 0.17 13.09 -2.91
C LEU A 76 -0.12 11.70 -3.45
N SER A 77 -1.34 11.21 -3.29
CA SER A 77 -1.73 9.88 -3.77
C SER A 77 -3.25 9.71 -3.84
N ARG A 78 -3.70 8.67 -4.54
CA ARG A 78 -5.10 8.26 -4.53
C ARG A 78 -5.46 7.61 -3.20
N VAL A 79 -6.70 7.77 -2.76
CA VAL A 79 -7.21 7.19 -1.50
C VAL A 79 -6.99 5.68 -1.41
N THR A 80 -7.11 4.95 -2.53
CA THR A 80 -6.85 3.50 -2.57
C THR A 80 -5.38 3.19 -2.32
N THR A 81 -4.46 3.96 -2.90
CA THR A 81 -3.02 3.76 -2.71
C THR A 81 -2.59 4.10 -1.29
N TRP A 82 -3.13 5.19 -0.74
CA TRP A 82 -2.89 5.58 0.65
C TRP A 82 -3.34 4.51 1.64
N LEU A 83 -4.55 3.95 1.46
CA LEU A 83 -5.06 2.88 2.29
C LEU A 83 -4.32 1.55 2.08
N ASP A 84 -3.98 1.22 0.83
CA ASP A 84 -3.23 0.01 0.50
C ASP A 84 -1.85 -0.01 1.17
N ASN A 85 -1.15 1.11 1.18
CA ASN A 85 0.12 1.26 1.87
C ASN A 85 -0.03 1.05 3.39
N TYR A 86 -1.08 1.62 3.99
CA TYR A 86 -1.34 1.40 5.42
C TYR A 86 -1.71 -0.06 5.72
N LEU A 87 -2.52 -0.69 4.86
CA LEU A 87 -2.90 -2.10 4.98
C LEU A 87 -1.67 -3.02 4.96
N LYS A 88 -0.77 -2.82 3.98
CA LYS A 88 0.48 -3.58 3.88
C LYS A 88 1.36 -3.41 5.11
N ARG A 89 1.45 -2.18 5.64
CA ARG A 89 2.16 -1.94 6.90
C ARG A 89 1.54 -2.70 8.07
N ARG A 90 0.20 -2.73 8.20
CA ARG A 90 -0.46 -3.51 9.26
C ARG A 90 -0.32 -5.01 9.11
N LEU A 91 -0.35 -5.51 7.88
CA LEU A 91 -0.06 -6.93 7.62
C LEU A 91 1.37 -7.29 8.02
N TYR A 92 2.33 -6.38 7.79
CA TYR A 92 3.70 -6.55 8.23
C TYR A 92 3.82 -6.54 9.77
N ASP A 93 3.22 -5.54 10.43
CA ASP A 93 3.25 -5.42 11.89
C ASP A 93 2.68 -6.70 12.54
N LEU A 94 1.50 -7.16 12.09
CA LEU A 94 0.86 -8.38 12.57
C LEU A 94 1.66 -9.64 12.25
N ARG A 95 2.34 -9.71 11.10
CA ARG A 95 3.24 -10.83 10.77
C ARG A 95 4.35 -10.96 11.81
N VAL A 96 4.99 -9.84 12.17
CA VAL A 96 6.06 -9.80 13.18
C VAL A 96 5.52 -10.17 14.57
N GLU A 97 4.35 -9.65 14.95
CA GLU A 97 3.69 -9.98 16.23
C GLU A 97 3.33 -11.46 16.34
N ASN A 98 2.99 -12.12 15.22
CA ASN A 98 2.73 -13.55 15.15
C ASN A 98 4.02 -14.40 15.09
N GLY A 99 5.20 -13.80 15.29
CA GLY A 99 6.48 -14.49 15.31
C GLY A 99 6.96 -15.01 13.95
N GLN A 100 6.36 -14.52 12.85
CA GLN A 100 6.79 -14.86 11.51
C GLN A 100 7.92 -13.93 11.05
N PRO A 101 8.91 -14.45 10.30
CA PRO A 101 10.02 -13.64 9.82
C PRO A 101 9.51 -12.53 8.88
N SER A 102 10.11 -11.35 9.04
CA SER A 102 9.95 -10.23 8.11
C SER A 102 10.38 -10.67 6.71
N PRO A 103 9.64 -10.31 5.63
CA PRO A 103 10.17 -10.44 4.28
C PRO A 103 11.43 -9.57 4.20
N ASP A 104 12.58 -10.21 4.16
CA ASP A 104 13.88 -9.57 4.26
C ASP A 104 14.19 -8.84 2.95
N PHE A 105 13.76 -7.58 2.85
CA PHE A 105 14.02 -6.73 1.69
C PHE A 105 15.52 -6.41 1.48
N ASN A 106 16.38 -6.77 2.43
CA ASN A 106 17.84 -6.64 2.32
C ASN A 106 18.50 -7.87 1.65
N ASN A 107 17.79 -8.98 1.48
CA ASN A 107 18.26 -10.15 0.76
C ASN A 107 17.88 -10.06 -0.73
N ILE A 108 18.43 -9.07 -1.43
CA ILE A 108 18.57 -9.18 -2.88
C ILE A 108 19.59 -10.30 -3.09
N PRO A 109 19.26 -11.42 -3.77
CA PRO A 109 20.28 -12.37 -4.19
C PRO A 109 21.28 -11.57 -5.03
N GLU A 110 22.49 -11.40 -4.50
CA GLU A 110 23.59 -10.84 -5.25
C GLU A 110 23.63 -11.58 -6.59
N PRO A 111 23.52 -10.91 -7.75
CA PRO A 111 23.61 -11.61 -9.02
C PRO A 111 24.98 -12.26 -9.03
N SER A 112 25.02 -13.59 -8.91
CA SER A 112 26.24 -14.37 -8.95
C SER A 112 27.05 -13.88 -10.14
N ALA A 113 28.19 -13.24 -9.86
CA ALA A 113 29.07 -12.77 -10.91
C ALA A 113 29.33 -13.96 -11.85
N PRO A 114 29.18 -13.80 -13.18
CA PRO A 114 29.48 -14.88 -14.10
C PRO A 114 30.89 -15.39 -13.80
N PRO A 115 31.10 -16.73 -13.78
CA PRO A 115 32.41 -17.30 -13.50
C PRO A 115 33.43 -16.69 -14.46
N GLN A 116 34.60 -16.40 -13.90
CA GLN A 116 35.67 -15.55 -14.43
C GLN A 116 35.71 -15.47 -15.96
N THR A 117 35.75 -14.24 -16.47
CA THR A 117 36.05 -13.94 -17.87
C THR A 117 37.32 -14.71 -18.26
N PRO A 118 37.30 -15.52 -19.35
CA PRO A 118 38.51 -16.21 -19.78
C PRO A 118 39.62 -15.18 -20.05
N PRO A 119 40.89 -15.55 -19.82
CA PRO A 119 41.99 -14.65 -20.11
C PRO A 119 41.90 -14.19 -21.57
N ILE A 120 42.01 -12.88 -21.79
CA ILE A 120 41.92 -12.15 -23.07
C ILE A 120 42.71 -12.79 -24.24
N LEU A 121 43.63 -13.71 -23.96
CA LEU A 121 44.43 -14.39 -24.95
C LEU A 121 43.65 -15.38 -25.84
N GLU A 122 42.54 -15.98 -25.37
CA GLU A 122 41.80 -16.95 -26.21
C GLU A 122 41.07 -16.27 -27.39
N ASP A 123 40.63 -15.02 -27.21
CA ASP A 123 39.91 -14.28 -28.28
C ASP A 123 40.82 -13.88 -29.45
N VAL A 124 42.15 -13.85 -29.26
CA VAL A 124 43.10 -13.42 -30.30
C VAL A 124 43.49 -14.56 -31.23
N GLU A 125 43.41 -15.82 -30.79
CA GLU A 125 43.80 -16.98 -31.62
C GLU A 125 42.76 -17.31 -32.70
N ASP A 126 41.48 -17.03 -32.46
CA ASP A 126 40.40 -17.30 -33.44
C ASP A 126 40.33 -16.25 -34.57
N TRP A 127 40.96 -15.08 -34.41
CA TRP A 127 41.01 -14.03 -35.44
C TRP A 127 42.14 -14.21 -36.46
N VAL A 128 43.02 -15.20 -36.26
CA VAL A 128 44.20 -15.45 -37.11
C VAL A 128 44.00 -16.65 -38.04
N LYS A 129 42.80 -17.25 -38.10
CA LYS A 129 42.45 -18.30 -39.06
C LYS A 129 41.73 -17.78 -40.30
#